data_AF-A0A0C7R354-F1
#
_entry.id   AF-A0A0C7R354-F1
#
_cell.length_a   1.000
_cell.length_b   1.000
_cell.length_c   1.000
_cell.angle_alpha   90.00
_cell.angle_beta   90.00
_cell.angle_gamma   90.00
#
_symmetry.space_group_name_H-M   'P 1'
#
loop_
_entity.id
_entity.type
_entity.pdbx_description
1 polymer ?
#
loop_
_entity_poly.entity_id
_entity_poly.type
_entity_poly.pdbx_seq_one_letter_code
_entity_poly.pdbx_strand_id
1 'polypeptide(L)'
;MSKKKIILGIASLLIVISLILLIRLFNLKEINKSEINVEQFIKCSDEVSFNKAQINWQKVASIIGVLNNNKFKNVSNDEIKEIANLFLVKENDRYKVLTLDAVIKKLKFSKSQTKRVKNYINDLSNFGLMPSSLRPDGKYVKFIDSIKESAVENYKKYNILPSITIAQAILESNWGESELSSKYNNLFGIKAHSYWKGESINIETSEHYNQVINDKFRVYKSKDDSLRDHAKFLSENSRYKNVFNKPTYIEQSKELQDAGYSTVSDENGNLTYKKLLDQLIQQYNLQLVDSEVQKIKG
;
A
#
# COMPACT_ATOMS: atom_id res chain seq x y z
N MET A 1 17.55 23.63 -59.00
CA MET A 1 17.61 23.74 -57.52
C MET A 1 19.05 23.42 -57.08
N SER A 2 19.73 24.27 -56.29
CA SER A 2 21.15 24.03 -55.99
C SER A 2 21.34 22.77 -55.13
N LYS A 3 22.40 21.98 -55.37
CA LYS A 3 22.74 20.78 -54.57
C LYS A 3 22.71 21.07 -53.06
N LYS A 4 23.11 22.28 -52.66
CA LYS A 4 23.08 22.75 -51.27
C LYS A 4 21.67 22.78 -50.66
N LYS A 5 20.66 23.24 -51.42
CA LYS A 5 19.24 23.25 -50.96
C LYS A 5 18.66 21.84 -50.82
N ILE A 6 19.04 20.89 -51.69
CA ILE A 6 18.61 19.49 -51.58
C ILE A 6 19.22 18.82 -50.33
N ILE A 7 20.53 19.03 -50.08
CA ILE A 7 21.22 18.48 -48.91
C ILE A 7 20.61 19.03 -47.60
N LEU A 8 20.33 20.33 -47.54
CA LEU A 8 19.66 20.97 -46.40
C LEU A 8 18.26 20.38 -46.14
N GLY A 9 17.48 20.10 -47.19
CA GLY A 9 16.15 19.49 -47.07
C GLY A 9 16.18 18.03 -46.59
N ILE A 10 17.19 17.24 -47.00
CA ILE A 10 17.35 15.86 -46.53
C ILE A 10 17.79 15.84 -45.05
N ALA A 11 18.72 16.74 -44.67
CA ALA A 11 19.19 16.84 -43.29
C ALA A 11 18.06 17.25 -42.32
N SER A 12 17.19 18.19 -42.71
CA SER A 12 16.05 18.58 -41.87
C SER A 12 15.03 17.45 -41.72
N LEU A 13 14.74 16.69 -42.78
CA LEU A 13 13.85 15.53 -42.72
C LEU A 13 14.38 14.44 -41.77
N LEU A 14 15.68 14.14 -41.82
CA LEU A 14 16.33 13.17 -40.92
C LEU A 14 16.26 13.61 -39.46
N ILE A 15 16.44 14.90 -39.16
CA ILE A 15 16.30 15.45 -37.81
C ILE A 15 14.86 15.29 -37.30
N VAL A 16 13.86 15.59 -38.14
CA VAL A 16 12.45 15.44 -37.78
C VAL A 16 12.10 13.97 -37.52
N ILE A 17 12.53 13.05 -38.38
CA ILE A 17 12.32 11.60 -38.18
C ILE A 17 13.01 11.13 -36.88
N SER A 18 14.25 11.56 -36.65
CA SER A 18 14.98 11.25 -35.42
C SER A 18 14.27 11.78 -34.18
N LEU A 19 13.74 13.01 -34.22
CA LEU A 19 12.99 13.61 -33.13
C LEU A 19 11.67 12.86 -32.88
N ILE A 20 10.95 12.48 -33.93
CA ILE A 20 9.73 11.65 -33.84
C ILE A 20 10.04 10.28 -33.23
N LEU A 21 11.14 9.64 -33.65
CA LEU A 21 11.60 8.37 -33.09
C LEU A 21 12.00 8.52 -31.62
N LEU A 22 12.68 9.62 -31.26
CA LEU A 22 13.07 9.93 -29.89
C LEU A 22 11.83 10.14 -29.00
N ILE A 23 10.87 10.95 -29.46
CA ILE A 23 9.58 11.19 -28.78
C ILE A 23 8.82 9.87 -28.62
N ARG A 24 8.77 9.02 -29.66
CA ARG A 24 8.16 7.69 -29.56
C ARG A 24 8.87 6.81 -28.53
N LEU A 25 10.20 6.82 -28.49
CA LEU A 25 10.98 6.06 -27.51
C LEU A 25 10.75 6.54 -26.08
N PHE A 26 10.61 7.86 -25.87
CA PHE A 26 10.24 8.43 -24.57
C PHE A 26 8.81 8.10 -24.18
N ASN A 27 7.84 8.27 -25.08
CA ASN A 27 6.42 7.94 -24.86
C ASN A 27 6.18 6.43 -24.59
N LEU A 28 7.10 5.57 -25.04
CA LEU A 28 7.05 4.14 -24.73
C LEU A 28 7.56 3.81 -23.32
N LYS A 29 8.29 4.70 -22.66
CA LYS A 29 8.75 4.50 -21.29
C LYS A 29 7.71 4.93 -20.27
N GLU A 30 7.10 6.10 -20.48
CA GLU A 30 6.21 6.71 -19.50
C GLU A 30 4.76 6.26 -19.63
N ILE A 31 4.15 5.85 -18.51
CA ILE A 31 2.73 5.56 -18.43
C ILE A 31 1.91 6.85 -18.37
N ASN A 32 0.77 6.91 -19.05
CA ASN A 32 -0.12 8.07 -19.11
C ASN A 32 -0.92 8.23 -17.80
N LYS A 33 -0.24 8.69 -16.74
CA LYS A 33 -0.80 8.84 -15.39
C LYS A 33 -2.05 9.74 -15.34
N SER A 34 -2.15 10.73 -16.22
CA SER A 34 -3.28 11.66 -16.25
C SER A 34 -4.61 11.01 -16.66
N GLU A 35 -4.58 9.87 -17.34
CA GLU A 35 -5.80 9.14 -17.70
C GLU A 35 -6.13 8.00 -16.72
N ILE A 36 -5.25 7.68 -15.76
CA ILE A 36 -5.47 6.57 -14.82
C ILE A 36 -6.44 7.03 -13.73
N ASN A 37 -7.62 6.41 -13.69
CA ASN A 37 -8.51 6.50 -12.54
C ASN A 37 -8.00 5.58 -11.41
N VAL A 38 -7.14 6.11 -10.55
CA VAL A 38 -6.49 5.31 -9.48
C VAL A 38 -7.51 4.66 -8.54
N GLU A 39 -8.57 5.37 -8.17
CA GLU A 39 -9.63 4.85 -7.30
C GLU A 39 -10.31 3.62 -7.92
N GLN A 40 -10.62 3.69 -9.22
CA GLN A 40 -11.21 2.57 -9.96
C GLN A 40 -10.29 1.34 -9.96
N PHE A 41 -8.99 1.54 -10.18
CA PHE A 41 -8.00 0.46 -10.18
C PHE A 41 -7.83 -0.20 -8.81
N ILE A 42 -7.76 0.61 -7.75
CA ILE A 42 -7.71 0.11 -6.36
C ILE A 42 -8.99 -0.68 -6.06
N LYS A 43 -10.16 -0.08 -6.27
CA LYS A 43 -11.46 -0.71 -6.01
C LYS A 43 -11.62 -2.05 -6.72
N CYS A 44 -11.35 -2.10 -8.03
CA CYS A 44 -11.49 -3.34 -8.79
C CYS A 44 -10.47 -4.41 -8.34
N SER A 45 -9.25 -4.02 -8.00
CA SER A 45 -8.24 -4.94 -7.47
C SER A 45 -8.65 -5.49 -6.11
N ASP A 46 -9.19 -4.64 -5.23
CA ASP A 46 -9.66 -5.01 -3.90
C ASP A 46 -10.89 -5.93 -3.97
N GLU A 47 -11.85 -5.65 -4.85
CA GLU A 47 -13.02 -6.51 -5.10
C GLU A 47 -12.59 -7.91 -5.55
N VAL A 48 -11.57 -8.02 -6.40
CA VAL A 48 -11.02 -9.32 -6.83
C VAL A 48 -10.26 -10.00 -5.70
N SER A 49 -9.59 -9.23 -4.85
CA SER A 49 -8.76 -9.70 -3.73
C SER A 49 -9.56 -10.28 -2.57
N PHE A 50 -10.82 -9.86 -2.40
CA PHE A 50 -11.69 -10.26 -1.30
C PHE A 50 -11.74 -11.79 -1.09
N ASN A 51 -11.53 -12.25 0.16
CA ASN A 51 -11.41 -13.67 0.54
C ASN A 51 -10.26 -14.44 -0.15
N LYS A 52 -9.34 -13.76 -0.85
CA LYS A 52 -8.25 -14.38 -1.62
C LYS A 52 -6.88 -13.91 -1.14
N ALA A 53 -6.31 -12.90 -1.78
CA ALA A 53 -5.01 -12.30 -1.44
C ALA A 53 -4.94 -10.90 -2.06
N GLN A 54 -4.17 -9.99 -1.46
CA GLN A 54 -4.10 -8.60 -1.87
C GLN A 54 -3.37 -8.42 -3.21
N ILE A 55 -4.08 -7.90 -4.20
CA ILE A 55 -3.51 -7.59 -5.51
C ILE A 55 -2.89 -6.19 -5.52
N ASN A 56 -1.74 -6.07 -6.18
CA ASN A 56 -1.10 -4.79 -6.46
C ASN A 56 -1.72 -4.16 -7.71
N TRP A 57 -2.51 -3.10 -7.51
CA TRP A 57 -3.22 -2.40 -8.59
C TRP A 57 -2.28 -1.77 -9.63
N GLN A 58 -1.06 -1.38 -9.26
CA GLN A 58 -0.09 -0.80 -10.19
C GLN A 58 0.40 -1.84 -11.22
N LYS A 59 0.52 -3.12 -10.81
CA LYS A 59 0.81 -4.23 -11.74
C LYS A 59 -0.31 -4.43 -12.75
N VAL A 60 -1.56 -4.33 -12.29
CA VAL A 60 -2.75 -4.38 -13.15
C VAL A 60 -2.75 -3.21 -14.15
N ALA A 61 -2.58 -1.98 -13.67
CA ALA A 61 -2.50 -0.78 -14.51
C ALA A 61 -1.36 -0.83 -15.54
N SER A 62 -0.20 -1.36 -15.15
CA SER A 62 0.95 -1.48 -16.06
C SER A 62 0.71 -2.47 -17.20
N ILE A 63 0.01 -3.58 -16.92
CA ILE A 63 -0.38 -4.54 -17.96
C ILE A 63 -1.41 -3.93 -18.90
N ILE A 64 -2.47 -3.31 -18.36
CA ILE A 64 -3.51 -2.64 -19.16
C ILE A 64 -2.91 -1.52 -20.01
N GLY A 65 -1.99 -0.72 -19.45
CA GLY A 65 -1.27 0.29 -20.19
C GLY A 65 -0.52 -0.26 -21.40
N VAL A 66 -0.01 -1.50 -21.32
CA VAL A 66 0.63 -2.14 -22.48
C VAL A 66 -0.41 -2.68 -23.47
N LEU A 67 -1.49 -3.31 -23.00
CA LEU A 67 -2.56 -3.85 -23.86
C LEU A 67 -3.27 -2.74 -24.64
N ASN A 68 -3.52 -1.60 -23.99
CA ASN A 68 -4.31 -0.50 -24.55
C ASN A 68 -3.44 0.61 -25.14
N ASN A 69 -2.16 0.33 -25.42
CA ASN A 69 -1.23 1.29 -26.00
C ASN A 69 -1.19 2.63 -25.23
N ASN A 70 -1.18 2.56 -23.90
CA ASN A 70 -1.11 3.66 -22.93
C ASN A 70 -2.35 4.57 -22.86
N LYS A 71 -3.50 4.07 -23.29
CA LYS A 71 -4.79 4.78 -23.20
C LYS A 71 -5.62 4.18 -22.06
N PHE A 72 -6.10 5.02 -21.16
CA PHE A 72 -6.88 4.59 -19.98
C PHE A 72 -8.31 5.14 -19.96
N LYS A 73 -8.63 6.14 -20.78
CA LYS A 73 -9.93 6.85 -20.78
C LYS A 73 -11.19 5.96 -20.75
N ASN A 74 -11.14 4.78 -21.37
CA ASN A 74 -12.29 3.87 -21.50
C ASN A 74 -12.07 2.50 -20.88
N VAL A 75 -11.09 2.35 -19.98
CA VAL A 75 -10.83 1.07 -19.31
C VAL A 75 -12.01 0.73 -18.39
N SER A 76 -12.64 -0.41 -18.63
CA SER A 76 -13.81 -0.86 -17.88
C SER A 76 -13.42 -1.55 -16.56
N ASN A 77 -14.37 -1.64 -15.62
CA ASN A 77 -14.16 -2.41 -14.40
C ASN A 77 -13.88 -3.89 -14.70
N ASP A 78 -14.57 -4.47 -15.70
CA ASP A 78 -14.40 -5.87 -16.07
C ASP A 78 -13.00 -6.13 -16.61
N GLU A 79 -12.47 -5.24 -17.45
CA GLU A 79 -11.10 -5.34 -17.96
C GLU A 79 -10.07 -5.29 -16.81
N ILE A 80 -10.25 -4.39 -15.84
CA ILE A 80 -9.38 -4.32 -14.66
C ILE A 80 -9.45 -5.62 -13.86
N LYS A 81 -10.67 -6.13 -13.63
CA LYS A 81 -10.89 -7.36 -12.86
C LYS A 81 -10.35 -8.60 -13.57
N GLU A 82 -10.46 -8.68 -14.89
CA GLU A 82 -9.90 -9.78 -15.69
C GLU A 82 -8.38 -9.84 -15.52
N ILE A 83 -7.68 -8.71 -15.69
CA ILE A 83 -6.23 -8.64 -15.51
C ILE A 83 -5.84 -8.89 -14.04
N ALA A 84 -6.60 -8.36 -13.08
CA ALA A 84 -6.38 -8.58 -11.66
C ALA A 84 -6.49 -10.06 -11.28
N ASN A 85 -7.47 -10.80 -11.82
CA ASN A 85 -7.63 -12.23 -11.56
C ASN A 85 -6.44 -13.07 -12.04
N LEU A 86 -5.69 -12.62 -13.07
CA LEU A 86 -4.51 -13.34 -13.54
C LEU A 86 -3.39 -13.43 -12.49
N PHE A 87 -3.40 -12.52 -11.51
CA PHE A 87 -2.44 -12.51 -10.40
C PHE A 87 -2.77 -13.51 -9.30
N LEU A 88 -3.94 -14.15 -9.31
CA LEU A 88 -4.33 -15.05 -8.23
C LEU A 88 -4.22 -16.51 -8.67
N VAL A 89 -3.72 -17.33 -7.76
CA VAL A 89 -3.72 -18.78 -7.90
C VAL A 89 -4.09 -19.41 -6.56
N LYS A 90 -4.87 -20.48 -6.59
CA LYS A 90 -5.24 -21.26 -5.41
C LYS A 90 -4.25 -22.42 -5.26
N GLU A 91 -3.58 -22.50 -4.11
CA GLU A 91 -2.65 -23.58 -3.73
C GLU A 91 -2.94 -24.04 -2.30
N ASN A 92 -3.14 -25.34 -2.08
CA ASN A 92 -3.40 -25.92 -0.75
C ASN A 92 -4.48 -25.14 0.04
N ASP A 93 -5.61 -24.90 -0.61
CA ASP A 93 -6.76 -24.13 -0.09
C ASP A 93 -6.52 -22.66 0.28
N ARG A 94 -5.36 -22.10 -0.08
CA ARG A 94 -5.07 -20.67 0.09
C ARG A 94 -4.78 -20.02 -1.25
N TYR A 95 -5.23 -18.77 -1.39
CA TYR A 95 -4.83 -17.96 -2.53
C TYR A 95 -3.46 -17.34 -2.27
N LYS A 96 -2.68 -17.23 -3.33
CA LYS A 96 -1.41 -16.51 -3.32
C LYS A 96 -1.31 -15.62 -4.56
N VAL A 97 -0.42 -14.64 -4.47
CA VAL A 97 -0.20 -13.66 -5.54
C VAL A 97 0.93 -14.14 -6.45
N LEU A 98 0.66 -14.28 -7.75
CA LEU A 98 1.66 -14.57 -8.77
C LEU A 98 2.57 -13.36 -8.98
N THR A 99 3.82 -13.63 -9.35
CA THR A 99 4.75 -12.58 -9.72
C THR A 99 4.33 -11.89 -11.03
N LEU A 100 4.75 -10.64 -11.21
CA LEU A 100 4.52 -9.91 -12.45
C LEU A 100 5.05 -10.68 -13.67
N ASP A 101 6.26 -11.26 -13.55
CA ASP A 101 6.87 -12.04 -14.63
C ASP A 101 6.05 -13.31 -14.96
N ALA A 102 5.44 -13.98 -13.96
CA ALA A 102 4.56 -15.11 -14.20
C ALA A 102 3.29 -14.71 -14.98
N VAL A 103 2.68 -13.57 -14.64
CA VAL A 103 1.50 -13.06 -15.37
C VAL A 103 1.87 -12.60 -16.78
N ILE A 104 2.99 -11.90 -16.95
CA ILE A 104 3.54 -11.52 -18.27
C ILE A 104 3.75 -12.76 -19.15
N LYS A 105 4.28 -13.85 -18.58
CA LYS A 105 4.45 -15.13 -19.28
C LYS A 105 3.10 -15.73 -19.70
N LYS A 106 2.09 -15.73 -18.81
CA LYS A 106 0.72 -16.19 -19.15
C LYS A 106 0.11 -15.40 -20.30
N LEU A 107 0.33 -14.09 -20.32
CA LEU A 107 -0.14 -13.19 -21.39
C LEU A 107 0.68 -13.27 -22.69
N LYS A 108 1.75 -14.08 -22.71
CA LYS A 108 2.65 -14.26 -23.87
C LYS A 108 3.20 -12.93 -24.41
N PHE A 109 3.51 -11.99 -23.53
CA PHE A 109 4.08 -10.70 -23.91
C PHE A 109 5.46 -10.88 -24.54
N SER A 110 5.72 -10.14 -25.61
CA SER A 110 7.05 -10.04 -26.22
C SER A 110 8.08 -9.43 -25.25
N LYS A 111 9.37 -9.53 -25.58
CA LYS A 111 10.45 -8.87 -24.81
C LYS A 111 10.25 -7.35 -24.71
N SER A 112 9.75 -6.73 -25.78
CA SER A 112 9.47 -5.28 -25.82
C SER A 112 8.30 -4.91 -24.90
N GLN A 113 7.19 -5.65 -24.97
CA GLN A 113 6.05 -5.46 -24.07
C GLN A 113 6.43 -5.69 -22.61
N THR A 114 7.20 -6.75 -22.32
CA THR A 114 7.72 -7.05 -20.98
C THR A 114 8.54 -5.87 -20.43
N LYS A 115 9.45 -5.32 -21.24
CA LYS A 115 10.23 -4.14 -20.87
C LYS A 115 9.32 -2.93 -20.58
N ARG A 116 8.29 -2.73 -21.40
CA ARG A 116 7.32 -1.64 -21.23
C ARG A 116 6.53 -1.76 -19.93
N VAL A 117 6.04 -2.96 -19.59
CA VAL A 117 5.35 -3.20 -18.29
C VAL A 117 6.29 -2.86 -17.12
N LYS A 118 7.57 -3.26 -17.19
CA LYS A 118 8.55 -2.97 -16.14
C LYS A 118 8.84 -1.47 -16.00
N ASN A 119 8.91 -0.74 -17.11
CA ASN A 119 9.03 0.73 -17.08
C ASN A 119 7.80 1.36 -16.42
N TYR A 120 6.60 0.93 -16.81
CA TYR A 120 5.34 1.45 -16.24
C TYR A 120 5.23 1.21 -14.74
N ILE A 121 5.64 0.03 -14.26
CA ILE A 121 5.72 -0.24 -12.83
C ILE A 121 6.66 0.72 -12.11
N ASN A 122 7.86 0.96 -12.66
CA ASN A 122 8.82 1.87 -12.06
C ASN A 122 8.27 3.31 -12.02
N ASP A 123 7.61 3.75 -13.08
CA ASP A 123 7.01 5.08 -13.14
C ASP A 123 5.85 5.26 -12.16
N LEU A 124 5.13 4.17 -11.83
CA LEU A 124 4.05 4.18 -10.85
C LEU A 124 4.53 4.06 -9.40
N SER A 125 5.82 3.77 -9.13
CA SER A 125 6.34 3.48 -7.78
C SER A 125 5.91 4.48 -6.69
N ASN A 126 5.87 5.78 -7.01
CA ASN A 126 5.45 6.86 -6.12
C ASN A 126 4.14 7.53 -6.55
N PHE A 127 3.29 6.81 -7.31
CA PHE A 127 2.01 7.29 -7.82
C PHE A 127 0.84 6.55 -7.15
N GLY A 128 -0.22 7.27 -6.85
CA GLY A 128 -1.40 6.75 -6.14
C GLY A 128 -2.48 7.82 -6.02
N LEU A 129 -3.38 7.64 -5.06
CA LEU A 129 -4.50 8.58 -4.83
C LEU A 129 -4.00 9.97 -4.43
N MET A 130 -2.92 10.05 -3.66
CA MET A 130 -2.32 11.30 -3.22
C MET A 130 -0.81 11.34 -3.52
N PRO A 131 -0.40 11.65 -4.76
CA PRO A 131 1.02 11.61 -5.16
C PRO A 131 1.94 12.51 -4.33
N SER A 132 1.45 13.67 -3.85
CA SER A 132 2.21 14.56 -2.97
C SER A 132 2.60 13.90 -1.64
N SER A 133 1.76 12.99 -1.15
CA SER A 133 1.96 12.23 0.09
C SER A 133 2.92 11.04 -0.09
N LEU A 134 3.22 10.65 -1.34
CA LEU A 134 4.08 9.53 -1.72
C LEU A 134 5.50 9.96 -2.14
N ARG A 135 5.87 11.21 -1.86
CA ARG A 135 7.21 11.72 -2.13
C ARG A 135 8.26 10.94 -1.32
N PRO A 136 9.28 10.34 -1.95
CA PRO A 136 10.31 9.55 -1.24
C PRO A 136 11.06 10.31 -0.14
N ASP A 137 11.27 11.61 -0.33
CA ASP A 137 11.96 12.49 0.62
C ASP A 137 11.01 13.10 1.67
N GLY A 138 9.70 12.90 1.51
CA GLY A 138 8.65 13.47 2.34
C GLY A 138 8.54 12.81 3.72
N LYS A 139 8.03 13.55 4.70
CA LYS A 139 7.93 13.07 6.09
C LYS A 139 7.11 11.79 6.24
N TYR A 140 6.04 11.65 5.46
CA TYR A 140 5.13 10.50 5.51
C TYR A 140 5.82 9.21 5.04
N VAL A 141 6.48 9.24 3.88
CA VAL A 141 7.20 8.09 3.36
C VAL A 141 8.36 7.71 4.28
N LYS A 142 9.11 8.68 4.82
CA LYS A 142 10.17 8.42 5.80
C LYS A 142 9.65 7.70 7.05
N PHE A 143 8.50 8.11 7.58
CA PHE A 143 7.89 7.42 8.71
C PHE A 143 7.49 5.99 8.33
N ILE A 144 6.76 5.81 7.22
CA ILE A 144 6.33 4.50 6.73
C ILE A 144 7.54 3.57 6.54
N ASP A 145 8.57 4.03 5.84
CA ASP A 145 9.79 3.25 5.58
C ASP A 145 10.51 2.87 6.88
N SER A 146 10.51 3.75 7.89
CA SER A 146 11.15 3.48 9.18
C SER A 146 10.51 2.33 9.99
N ILE A 147 9.25 1.97 9.69
CA ILE A 147 8.53 0.90 10.41
C ILE A 147 8.13 -0.28 9.52
N LYS A 148 8.31 -0.16 8.21
CA LYS A 148 7.84 -1.13 7.21
C LYS A 148 8.45 -2.51 7.38
N GLU A 149 9.76 -2.59 7.62
CA GLU A 149 10.44 -3.88 7.78
C GLU A 149 9.90 -4.64 9.00
N SER A 150 9.79 -3.97 10.15
CA SER A 150 9.21 -4.55 11.37
C SER A 150 7.74 -4.95 11.19
N ALA A 151 6.94 -4.18 10.45
CA ALA A 151 5.58 -4.57 10.10
C ALA A 151 5.54 -5.86 9.24
N VAL A 152 6.47 -6.02 8.30
CA VAL A 152 6.63 -7.25 7.49
C VAL A 152 7.08 -8.44 8.35
N GLU A 153 7.95 -8.24 9.33
CA GLU A 153 8.35 -9.29 10.27
C GLU A 153 7.18 -9.72 11.17
N ASN A 154 6.41 -8.76 11.66
CA ASN A 154 5.20 -9.04 12.44
C ASN A 154 4.16 -9.80 11.63
N TYR A 155 4.00 -9.51 10.34
CA TYR A 155 3.16 -10.31 9.46
C TYR A 155 3.63 -11.77 9.40
N LYS A 156 4.94 -12.01 9.21
CA LYS A 156 5.47 -13.38 9.16
C LYS A 156 5.24 -14.16 10.45
N LYS A 157 5.24 -13.46 11.60
CA LYS A 157 5.12 -14.07 12.93
C LYS A 157 3.68 -14.22 13.41
N TYR A 158 2.84 -13.22 13.18
CA TYR A 158 1.51 -13.10 13.78
C TYR A 158 0.38 -13.00 12.75
N ASN A 159 0.69 -12.91 11.45
CA ASN A 159 -0.28 -12.81 10.35
C ASN A 159 -1.16 -11.54 10.34
N ILE A 160 -0.77 -10.49 11.07
CA ILE A 160 -1.33 -9.13 10.92
C ILE A 160 -0.72 -8.49 9.66
N LEU A 161 -1.54 -7.97 8.76
CA LEU A 161 -1.03 -7.43 7.48
C LEU A 161 -0.14 -6.20 7.72
N PRO A 162 0.98 -6.06 6.99
CA PRO A 162 1.84 -4.89 7.13
C PRO A 162 1.09 -3.57 6.94
N SER A 163 0.16 -3.51 5.98
CA SER A 163 -0.66 -2.32 5.75
C SER A 163 -1.49 -1.91 6.98
N ILE A 164 -2.07 -2.89 7.69
CA ILE A 164 -2.85 -2.68 8.91
C ILE A 164 -1.94 -2.15 10.02
N THR A 165 -0.81 -2.81 10.28
CA THR A 165 0.12 -2.36 11.31
C THR A 165 0.63 -0.93 11.06
N ILE A 166 1.02 -0.62 9.82
CA ILE A 166 1.50 0.73 9.47
C ILE A 166 0.36 1.75 9.58
N ALA A 167 -0.85 1.45 9.09
CA ALA A 167 -2.00 2.36 9.17
C ALA A 167 -2.41 2.65 10.62
N GLN A 168 -2.43 1.63 11.48
CA GLN A 168 -2.66 1.82 12.91
C GLN A 168 -1.53 2.65 13.52
N ALA A 169 -0.26 2.36 13.24
CA ALA A 169 0.84 3.16 13.75
C ALA A 169 0.72 4.64 13.32
N ILE A 170 0.35 4.92 12.07
CA ILE A 170 0.11 6.29 11.57
C ILE A 170 -0.98 6.97 12.41
N LEU A 171 -2.13 6.31 12.58
CA LEU A 171 -3.30 6.86 13.25
C LEU A 171 -3.06 7.07 14.75
N GLU A 172 -2.56 6.05 15.45
CA GLU A 172 -2.42 6.06 16.92
C GLU A 172 -1.25 6.96 17.39
N SER A 173 -0.22 7.15 16.55
CA SER A 173 0.96 7.95 16.92
C SER A 173 0.99 9.34 16.32
N ASN A 174 -0.01 9.71 15.51
CA ASN A 174 0.03 10.90 14.66
C ASN A 174 1.36 10.97 13.88
N TRP A 175 1.61 10.00 12.99
CA TRP A 175 2.86 9.92 12.21
C TRP A 175 4.15 9.85 13.05
N GLY A 176 4.05 9.31 14.25
CA GLY A 176 5.13 9.20 15.21
C GLY A 176 5.39 10.46 16.03
N GLU A 177 4.59 11.52 15.84
CA GLU A 177 4.77 12.84 16.45
C GLU A 177 4.13 12.95 17.85
N SER A 178 3.29 12.00 18.28
CA SER A 178 2.70 12.01 19.62
C SER A 178 3.78 11.96 20.72
N GLU A 179 3.48 12.51 21.90
CA GLU A 179 4.45 12.51 23.01
C GLU A 179 4.89 11.08 23.38
N LEU A 180 3.94 10.15 23.47
CA LEU A 180 4.21 8.73 23.75
C LEU A 180 5.11 8.08 22.70
N SER A 181 4.87 8.36 21.43
CA SER A 181 5.69 7.84 20.33
C SER A 181 7.09 8.46 20.32
N SER A 182 7.17 9.79 20.33
CA SER A 182 8.42 10.52 20.09
C SER A 182 9.40 10.41 21.26
N LYS A 183 8.92 10.40 22.51
CA LYS A 183 9.78 10.33 23.70
C LYS A 183 9.99 8.91 24.23
N TYR A 184 9.00 8.03 24.06
CA TYR A 184 8.98 6.72 24.71
C TYR A 184 8.83 5.54 23.74
N ASN A 185 8.90 5.81 22.42
CA ASN A 185 8.73 4.84 21.34
C ASN A 185 7.40 4.08 21.37
N ASN A 186 6.38 4.55 22.10
CA ASN A 186 5.09 3.87 22.23
C ASN A 186 4.12 4.37 21.15
N LEU A 187 4.12 3.69 20.00
CA LEU A 187 3.34 4.08 18.82
C LEU A 187 1.83 3.91 19.02
N PHE A 188 1.41 2.98 19.88
CA PHE A 188 0.00 2.56 19.99
C PHE A 188 -0.64 2.94 21.32
N GLY A 189 0.04 3.76 22.13
CA GLY A 189 -0.46 4.18 23.44
C GLY A 189 -0.74 3.01 24.39
N ILE A 190 0.04 1.92 24.32
CA ILE A 190 -0.26 0.71 25.11
C ILE A 190 -0.01 1.01 26.60
N LYS A 191 -1.06 0.85 27.40
CA LYS A 191 -1.01 0.98 28.86
C LYS A 191 -0.18 -0.15 29.49
N ALA A 192 0.55 0.17 30.54
CA ALA A 192 1.35 -0.76 31.34
C ALA A 192 0.50 -1.33 32.48
N HIS A 193 -0.23 -2.41 32.18
CA HIS A 193 -1.00 -3.17 33.17
C HIS A 193 -0.10 -3.93 34.15
N SER A 194 -0.69 -4.55 35.18
CA SER A 194 0.02 -5.24 36.27
C SER A 194 1.00 -6.34 35.83
N TYR A 195 0.75 -6.97 34.69
CA TYR A 195 1.61 -8.01 34.12
C TYR A 195 2.81 -7.45 33.35
N TRP A 196 2.83 -6.15 33.01
CA TRP A 196 3.97 -5.54 32.34
C TRP A 196 5.17 -5.43 33.28
N LYS A 197 6.32 -5.95 32.84
CA LYS A 197 7.58 -5.97 33.61
C LYS A 197 8.66 -5.05 33.03
N GLY A 198 8.40 -4.42 31.89
CA GLY A 198 9.32 -3.47 31.27
C GLY A 198 9.22 -2.08 31.88
N GLU A 199 9.98 -1.14 31.30
CA GLU A 199 9.91 0.27 31.68
C GLU A 199 8.53 0.86 31.41
N SER A 200 8.18 1.87 32.20
CA SER A 200 6.86 2.51 32.14
C SER A 200 6.95 3.95 32.62
N ILE A 201 6.09 4.80 32.09
CA ILE A 201 5.97 6.20 32.46
C ILE A 201 4.52 6.52 32.84
N ASN A 202 4.32 7.37 33.85
CA ASN A 202 3.01 7.94 34.15
C ASN A 202 2.87 9.26 33.37
N ILE A 203 1.78 9.41 32.62
CA ILE A 203 1.46 10.65 31.91
C ILE A 203 0.08 11.11 32.35
N GLU A 204 -0.04 12.40 32.63
CA GLU A 204 -1.33 13.05 32.82
C GLU A 204 -2.09 13.05 31.50
N THR A 205 -3.23 12.37 31.49
CA THR A 205 -4.13 12.30 30.34
C THR A 205 -5.46 12.94 30.71
N SER A 206 -6.08 13.60 29.75
CA SER A 206 -7.46 14.04 29.87
C SER A 206 -8.38 12.92 29.40
N GLU A 207 -8.79 12.01 30.30
CA GLU A 207 -9.90 11.12 30.00
C GLU A 207 -11.21 11.88 30.29
N HIS A 208 -11.95 12.22 29.23
CA HIS A 208 -13.16 13.04 29.25
C HIS A 208 -12.92 14.49 29.68
N TYR A 209 -13.65 15.43 29.06
CA TYR A 209 -13.41 16.88 29.02
C TYR A 209 -13.17 17.64 30.35
N ASN A 210 -13.15 16.99 31.52
CA ASN A 210 -12.96 17.63 32.83
C ASN A 210 -12.16 16.83 33.89
N GLN A 211 -11.47 15.73 33.55
CA GLN A 211 -10.64 14.99 34.53
C GLN A 211 -9.22 14.71 34.02
N VAL A 212 -8.23 15.14 34.80
CA VAL A 212 -6.82 14.74 34.62
C VAL A 212 -6.63 13.41 35.34
N ILE A 213 -6.43 12.34 34.57
CA ILE A 213 -6.14 11.01 35.09
C ILE A 213 -4.68 10.68 34.74
N ASN A 214 -3.93 10.22 35.74
CA ASN A 214 -2.61 9.66 35.51
C ASN A 214 -2.74 8.23 35.01
N ASP A 215 -2.39 8.01 33.74
CA ASP A 215 -2.30 6.68 33.16
C ASP A 215 -0.85 6.24 33.05
N LYS A 216 -0.64 4.94 33.26
CA LYS A 216 0.68 4.32 33.17
C LYS A 216 0.84 3.68 31.80
N PHE A 217 1.84 4.12 31.03
CA PHE A 217 2.12 3.64 29.67
C PHE A 217 3.43 2.85 29.62
N ARG A 218 3.51 1.91 28.68
CA ARG A 218 4.75 1.17 28.39
C ARG A 218 5.77 2.10 27.74
N VAL A 219 7.05 1.91 28.09
CA VAL A 219 8.19 2.56 27.43
C VAL A 219 8.96 1.49 26.67
N TYR A 220 9.37 1.79 25.44
CA TYR A 220 10.11 0.87 24.58
C TYR A 220 11.47 1.43 24.20
N LYS A 221 12.44 0.52 23.97
CA LYS A 221 13.78 0.90 23.53
C LYS A 221 13.80 1.38 22.08
N SER A 222 12.89 0.88 21.26
CA SER A 222 12.72 1.26 19.86
C SER A 222 11.26 1.19 19.40
N LYS A 223 10.95 1.81 18.26
CA LYS A 223 9.65 1.67 17.59
C LYS A 223 9.36 0.21 17.21
N ASP A 224 10.39 -0.56 16.87
CA ASP A 224 10.27 -1.98 16.54
C ASP A 224 9.79 -2.81 17.72
N ASP A 225 10.25 -2.49 18.92
CA ASP A 225 9.76 -3.13 20.14
C ASP A 225 8.27 -2.83 20.37
N SER A 226 7.83 -1.60 20.10
CA SER A 226 6.40 -1.22 20.17
C SER A 226 5.56 -1.93 19.12
N LEU A 227 6.05 -2.06 17.88
CA LEU A 227 5.38 -2.78 16.79
C LEU A 227 5.21 -4.26 17.15
N ARG A 228 6.27 -4.88 17.64
CA ARG A 228 6.27 -6.30 18.03
C ARG A 228 5.34 -6.57 19.21
N ASP A 229 5.31 -5.68 20.21
CA ASP A 229 4.44 -5.81 21.37
C ASP A 229 2.96 -5.60 21.00
N HIS A 230 2.66 -4.67 20.10
CA HIS A 230 1.32 -4.47 19.54
C HIS A 230 0.81 -5.69 18.77
N ALA A 231 1.62 -6.23 17.86
CA ALA A 231 1.26 -7.43 17.10
C ALA A 231 1.04 -8.64 18.03
N LYS A 232 1.89 -8.78 19.05
CA LYS A 232 1.74 -9.80 20.09
C LYS A 232 0.43 -9.63 20.86
N PHE A 233 0.14 -8.42 21.35
CA PHE A 233 -1.09 -8.08 22.07
C PHE A 233 -2.34 -8.46 21.27
N LEU A 234 -2.38 -8.10 19.99
CA LEU A 234 -3.49 -8.49 19.12
C LEU A 234 -3.59 -10.03 19.02
N SER A 235 -2.46 -10.72 18.82
CA SER A 235 -2.44 -12.17 18.57
C SER A 235 -2.81 -13.02 19.78
N GLU A 236 -2.44 -12.59 21.00
CA GLU A 236 -2.71 -13.32 22.23
C GLU A 236 -4.09 -13.04 22.81
N ASN A 237 -4.75 -11.97 22.34
CA ASN A 237 -6.08 -11.61 22.80
C ASN A 237 -7.15 -12.28 21.94
N SER A 238 -7.90 -13.22 22.54
CA SER A 238 -8.94 -13.99 21.87
C SER A 238 -10.04 -13.16 21.20
N ARG A 239 -10.22 -11.90 21.63
CA ARG A 239 -11.08 -10.90 20.99
C ARG A 239 -10.75 -10.69 19.51
N TYR A 240 -9.46 -10.71 19.14
CA TYR A 240 -9.00 -10.40 17.78
C TYR A 240 -8.69 -11.64 16.94
N LYS A 241 -9.00 -12.85 17.42
CA LYS A 241 -8.63 -14.11 16.74
C LYS A 241 -9.08 -14.18 15.28
N ASN A 242 -10.20 -13.54 14.93
CA ASN A 242 -10.76 -13.56 13.57
C ASN A 242 -9.97 -12.69 12.59
N VAL A 243 -9.26 -11.66 13.07
CA VAL A 243 -8.46 -10.75 12.25
C VAL A 243 -7.41 -11.54 11.47
N PHE A 244 -6.71 -12.45 12.14
CA PHE A 244 -5.56 -13.17 11.59
C PHE A 244 -5.92 -14.20 10.53
N ASN A 245 -7.19 -14.52 10.32
CA ASN A 245 -7.61 -15.43 9.27
C ASN A 245 -7.97 -14.70 7.96
N LYS A 246 -7.96 -13.37 7.97
CA LYS A 246 -8.37 -12.56 6.82
C LYS A 246 -7.18 -12.25 5.92
N PRO A 247 -7.31 -12.46 4.60
CA PRO A 247 -6.21 -12.28 3.66
C PRO A 247 -6.05 -10.86 3.13
N THR A 248 -7.04 -9.97 3.31
CA THR A 248 -6.98 -8.60 2.81
C THR A 248 -7.10 -7.58 3.93
N TYR A 249 -6.58 -6.39 3.70
CA TYR A 249 -6.66 -5.32 4.69
C TYR A 249 -8.10 -4.89 4.94
N ILE A 250 -8.96 -4.87 3.93
CA ILE A 250 -10.39 -4.54 4.05
C ILE A 250 -11.10 -5.47 5.04
N GLU A 251 -10.74 -6.75 5.00
CA GLU A 251 -11.29 -7.75 5.90
C GLU A 251 -10.67 -7.65 7.29
N GLN A 252 -9.34 -7.44 7.41
CA GLN A 252 -8.69 -7.24 8.72
C GLN A 252 -9.16 -5.96 9.42
N SER A 253 -9.29 -4.85 8.71
CA SER A 253 -9.79 -3.58 9.25
C SER A 253 -11.25 -3.71 9.70
N LYS A 254 -12.06 -4.49 8.98
CA LYS A 254 -13.43 -4.82 9.40
C LYS A 254 -13.43 -5.62 10.70
N GLU A 255 -12.68 -6.72 10.77
CA GLU A 255 -12.64 -7.56 11.97
C GLU A 255 -12.08 -6.80 13.18
N LEU A 256 -11.12 -5.89 12.98
CA LEU A 256 -10.64 -5.01 14.06
C LEU A 256 -11.74 -4.09 14.59
N GLN A 257 -12.55 -3.50 13.70
CA GLN A 257 -13.69 -2.67 14.11
C GLN A 257 -14.76 -3.51 14.82
N ASP A 258 -15.15 -4.64 14.23
CA ASP A 258 -16.18 -5.54 14.81
C ASP A 258 -15.74 -6.09 16.17
N ALA A 259 -14.45 -6.34 16.35
CA ALA A 259 -13.86 -6.77 17.62
C ALA A 259 -13.77 -5.62 18.66
N GLY A 260 -14.12 -4.39 18.30
CA GLY A 260 -14.09 -3.24 19.20
C GLY A 260 -12.67 -2.77 19.53
N TYR A 261 -11.77 -2.74 18.54
CA TYR A 261 -10.44 -2.15 18.73
C TYR A 261 -10.51 -0.65 19.05
N SER A 262 -11.44 0.08 18.44
CA SER A 262 -11.68 1.51 18.68
C SER A 262 -13.18 1.80 18.72
N THR A 263 -13.56 2.80 19.52
CA THR A 263 -14.94 3.30 19.62
C THR A 263 -15.17 4.56 18.79
N VAL A 264 -14.22 4.95 17.92
CA VAL A 264 -14.38 6.13 17.07
C VAL A 264 -15.60 6.01 16.16
N SER A 265 -16.47 7.00 16.21
CA SER A 265 -17.71 7.06 15.45
C SER A 265 -17.90 8.41 14.74
N ASP A 266 -18.73 8.44 13.71
CA ASP A 266 -19.20 9.69 13.10
C ASP A 266 -20.27 10.38 13.98
N GLU A 267 -20.76 11.53 13.52
CA GLU A 267 -21.81 12.32 14.18
C GLU A 267 -23.14 11.57 14.39
N ASN A 268 -23.36 10.50 13.62
CA ASN A 268 -24.54 9.65 13.69
C ASN A 268 -24.32 8.40 14.56
N GLY A 269 -23.15 8.27 15.20
CA GLY A 269 -22.79 7.12 16.03
C GLY A 269 -22.34 5.88 15.25
N ASN A 270 -22.12 5.97 13.94
CA ASN A 270 -21.61 4.83 13.17
C ASN A 270 -20.10 4.70 13.39
N LEU A 271 -19.63 3.49 13.70
CA LEU A 271 -18.20 3.22 13.87
C LEU A 271 -17.43 3.47 12.56
N THR A 272 -16.33 4.21 12.65
CA THR A 272 -15.54 4.67 11.48
C THR A 272 -14.12 4.13 11.43
N TYR A 273 -13.69 3.32 12.40
CA TYR A 273 -12.30 2.84 12.49
C TYR A 273 -11.83 2.13 11.21
N LYS A 274 -12.65 1.21 10.69
CA LYS A 274 -12.40 0.52 9.42
C LYS A 274 -12.16 1.50 8.28
N LYS A 275 -13.04 2.51 8.15
CA LYS A 275 -12.96 3.53 7.10
C LYS A 275 -11.66 4.32 7.19
N LEU A 276 -11.26 4.72 8.41
CA LEU A 276 -10.00 5.45 8.63
C LEU A 276 -8.79 4.62 8.21
N LEU A 277 -8.74 3.34 8.60
CA LEU A 277 -7.65 2.44 8.20
C LEU A 277 -7.62 2.25 6.68
N ASP A 278 -8.75 1.93 6.06
CA ASP A 278 -8.82 1.71 4.62
C ASP A 278 -8.37 2.95 3.84
N GLN A 279 -8.78 4.14 4.27
CA GLN A 279 -8.37 5.40 3.65
C GLN A 279 -6.87 5.62 3.75
N LEU A 280 -6.27 5.44 4.94
CA LEU A 280 -4.81 5.54 5.10
C LEU A 280 -4.08 4.53 4.22
N ILE A 281 -4.56 3.29 4.18
CA ILE A 281 -3.94 2.23 3.39
C ILE A 281 -3.95 2.59 1.89
N GLN A 282 -5.09 3.03 1.36
CA GLN A 282 -5.22 3.38 -0.05
C GLN A 282 -4.46 4.68 -0.40
N GLN A 283 -4.50 5.71 0.46
CA GLN A 283 -3.81 6.98 0.23
C GLN A 283 -2.28 6.81 0.14
N TYR A 284 -1.73 5.94 0.99
CA TYR A 284 -0.29 5.71 1.10
C TYR A 284 0.19 4.44 0.42
N ASN A 285 -0.64 3.80 -0.43
CA ASN A 285 -0.31 2.58 -1.17
C ASN A 285 0.19 1.43 -0.27
N LEU A 286 -0.28 1.34 0.98
CA LEU A 286 0.21 0.36 1.94
C LEU A 286 -0.19 -1.07 1.58
N GLN A 287 -1.32 -1.26 0.90
CA GLN A 287 -1.80 -2.54 0.37
C GLN A 287 -0.84 -3.16 -0.66
N LEU A 288 0.06 -2.35 -1.25
CA LEU A 288 1.09 -2.88 -2.13
C LEU A 288 2.12 -3.71 -1.36
N VAL A 289 2.37 -3.41 -0.08
CA VAL A 289 3.27 -4.18 0.79
C VAL A 289 2.68 -5.56 1.07
N ASP A 290 1.37 -5.63 1.34
CA ASP A 290 0.64 -6.89 1.55
C ASP A 290 0.78 -7.81 0.34
N SER A 291 0.57 -7.26 -0.86
CA SER A 291 0.74 -8.00 -2.12
C SER A 291 2.15 -8.58 -2.28
N GLU A 292 3.17 -7.84 -1.85
CA GLU A 292 4.56 -8.29 -1.93
C GLU A 292 4.90 -9.40 -0.93
N VAL A 293 4.30 -9.40 0.27
CA VAL A 293 4.54 -10.46 1.27
C VAL A 293 3.72 -11.72 1.00
N GLN A 294 2.61 -11.60 0.27
CA GLN A 294 1.72 -12.72 -0.09
C GLN A 294 2.08 -13.41 -1.42
N LYS A 295 3.21 -13.04 -2.02
CA LYS A 295 3.62 -13.59 -3.32
C LYS A 295 4.15 -15.02 -3.24
N ILE A 296 3.91 -15.78 -4.31
CA ILE A 296 4.66 -17.02 -4.57
C ILE A 296 6.04 -16.65 -5.11
N LYS A 297 7.09 -17.21 -4.52
CA LYS A 297 8.39 -17.31 -5.17
C LYS A 297 8.32 -18.47 -6.17
N GLY A 298 8.15 -18.14 -7.45
CA GLY A 298 8.17 -19.10 -8.55
C GLY A 298 9.58 -19.57 -8.88
#